data_AF-A0A6S7K506-F1
#
_entry.id   AF-A0A6S7K506-F1
#
_cell.length_a   1.000
_cell.length_b   1.000
_cell.length_c   1.000
_cell.angle_alpha   90.00
_cell.angle_beta   90.00
_cell.angle_gamma   90.00
#
_symmetry.space_group_name_H-M   'P 1'
#
loop_
_entity.id
_entity.type
_entity.pdbx_description
1 polymer ?
#
loop_
_entity_poly.entity_id
_entity_poly.type
_entity_poly.pdbx_seq_one_letter_code
_entity_poly.pdbx_strand_id
1 'polypeptide(L)'
;MAYISNISFVVSDSKVKGVPNMINVDLNSGSRGNFIYPLKHFSDNKNEAIAGLAFIQGNALVPNGYTKIDQDLNKGAGGTYNYLCITKVGGNKMTAIDFLTSGKKRTEKTINGYFRYGADLNTGTREVGNYVYLLYKTDKGKAFD
;
A
#
# COMPACT_ATOMS: atom_id res chain seq x y z
N MET A 1 -1.39 22.25 -4.02
CA MET A 1 -0.69 21.01 -4.45
C MET A 1 -1.32 19.91 -3.65
N ALA A 2 -1.98 18.95 -4.30
CA ALA A 2 -2.61 17.86 -3.58
C ALA A 2 -1.56 16.84 -3.12
N TYR A 3 -1.63 16.45 -1.85
CA TYR A 3 -0.79 15.43 -1.23
C TYR A 3 -1.62 14.20 -0.90
N ILE A 4 -1.00 13.01 -0.92
CA ILE A 4 -1.66 11.80 -0.41
C ILE A 4 -1.66 11.86 1.12
N SER A 5 -2.84 12.00 1.72
CA SER A 5 -3.03 12.21 3.15
C SER A 5 -3.36 10.92 3.92
N ASN A 6 -3.92 9.93 3.21
CA ASN A 6 -4.24 8.62 3.78
C ASN A 6 -4.39 7.55 2.68
N ILE A 7 -4.33 6.29 3.10
CA ILE A 7 -4.68 5.11 2.31
C ILE A 7 -5.73 4.33 3.11
N SER A 8 -6.83 3.95 2.48
CA SER A 8 -7.77 2.98 3.06
C SER A 8 -8.05 1.86 2.06
N PHE A 9 -8.88 0.90 2.42
CA PHE A 9 -9.14 -0.26 1.57
C PHE A 9 -10.63 -0.59 1.53
N VAL A 10 -11.08 -1.03 0.36
CA VAL A 10 -12.36 -1.73 0.22
C VAL A 10 -12.08 -3.22 0.27
N VAL A 11 -12.79 -3.93 1.14
CA VAL A 11 -12.72 -5.39 1.25
C VAL A 11 -14.07 -5.97 0.91
N SER A 12 -14.11 -7.00 0.06
CA SER A 12 -15.35 -7.61 -0.41
C SER A 12 -15.15 -9.08 -0.78
N ASP A 13 -16.22 -9.88 -0.71
CA ASP A 13 -16.25 -11.25 -1.24
C ASP A 13 -16.43 -11.29 -2.76
N SER A 14 -16.69 -10.14 -3.40
CA SER A 14 -16.85 -10.01 -4.85
C SER A 14 -16.17 -8.74 -5.39
N LYS A 15 -15.83 -8.74 -6.70
CA LYS A 15 -15.22 -7.59 -7.37
C LYS A 15 -16.12 -6.36 -7.27
N VAL A 16 -15.54 -5.24 -6.85
CA VAL A 16 -16.23 -3.94 -6.81
C VAL A 16 -15.74 -3.04 -7.94
N LYS A 17 -16.60 -2.12 -8.40
CA LYS A 17 -16.31 -1.12 -9.44
C LYS A 17 -16.97 0.21 -9.07
N GLY A 18 -16.46 1.30 -9.65
CA GLY A 18 -17.08 2.62 -9.51
C GLY A 18 -16.95 3.26 -8.12
N VAL A 19 -16.09 2.72 -7.25
CA VAL A 19 -15.81 3.34 -5.95
C VAL A 19 -14.91 4.58 -6.17
N PRO A 20 -15.33 5.78 -5.73
CA PRO A 20 -14.50 6.98 -5.86
C PRO A 20 -13.12 6.81 -5.24
N ASN A 21 -12.10 7.35 -5.90
CA ASN A 21 -10.69 7.30 -5.48
C ASN A 21 -10.09 5.88 -5.34
N MET A 22 -10.76 4.84 -5.84
CA MET A 22 -10.24 3.49 -5.85
C MET A 22 -9.13 3.31 -6.88
N ILE A 23 -8.06 2.64 -6.47
CA ILE A 23 -7.04 2.10 -7.36
C ILE A 23 -7.52 0.70 -7.74
N ASN A 24 -7.77 0.47 -9.03
CA ASN A 24 -8.38 -0.76 -9.54
C ASN A 24 -7.35 -1.91 -9.63
N VAL A 25 -6.75 -2.24 -8.49
CA VAL A 25 -5.75 -3.30 -8.30
C VAL A 25 -6.17 -4.10 -7.07
N ASP A 26 -6.45 -5.39 -7.28
CA ASP A 26 -6.80 -6.31 -6.21
C ASP A 26 -5.53 -6.86 -5.55
N LEU A 27 -5.29 -6.50 -4.28
CA LEU A 27 -4.10 -6.91 -3.54
C LEU A 27 -4.05 -8.41 -3.23
N ASN A 28 -5.19 -9.11 -3.28
CA ASN A 28 -5.22 -10.56 -3.09
C ASN A 28 -5.28 -11.33 -4.40
N SER A 29 -4.97 -10.66 -5.53
CA SER A 29 -5.00 -11.28 -6.85
C SER A 29 -4.07 -12.51 -6.91
N GLY A 30 -4.67 -13.68 -7.10
CA GLY A 30 -3.98 -14.97 -7.13
C GLY A 30 -3.89 -15.71 -5.78
N SER A 31 -4.27 -15.08 -4.66
CA SER A 31 -4.18 -15.66 -3.32
C SER A 31 -5.50 -16.23 -2.78
N ARG A 32 -6.56 -16.28 -3.61
CA ARG A 32 -7.92 -16.82 -3.30
C ARG A 32 -8.59 -16.25 -2.04
N GLY A 33 -8.18 -15.07 -1.60
CA GLY A 33 -8.79 -14.33 -0.49
C GLY A 33 -9.90 -13.35 -0.91
N ASN A 34 -10.28 -12.48 0.02
CA ASN A 34 -11.18 -11.36 -0.27
C ASN A 34 -10.58 -10.46 -1.35
N PHE A 35 -11.42 -9.82 -2.16
CA PHE A 35 -10.97 -8.72 -3.01
C PHE A 35 -10.61 -7.53 -2.13
N ILE A 36 -9.39 -7.01 -2.29
CA ILE A 36 -8.91 -5.85 -1.51
C ILE A 36 -8.44 -4.77 -2.47
N TYR A 37 -9.12 -3.63 -2.49
CA TYR A 37 -8.80 -2.50 -3.37
C TYR A 37 -8.35 -1.28 -2.57
N PRO A 38 -7.18 -0.69 -2.86
CA PRO A 38 -6.75 0.55 -2.22
C PRO A 38 -7.61 1.75 -2.61
N LEU A 39 -7.80 2.65 -1.66
CA LEU A 39 -8.39 3.98 -1.82
C LEU A 39 -7.34 5.03 -1.47
N LYS A 40 -7.18 6.03 -2.32
CA LYS A 40 -6.27 7.16 -2.07
C LYS A 40 -7.02 8.38 -1.60
N HIS A 41 -6.53 9.02 -0.53
CA HIS A 41 -7.12 10.23 0.01
C HIS A 41 -6.16 11.39 -0.16
N PHE A 42 -6.69 12.56 -0.52
CA PHE A 42 -5.92 13.75 -0.80
C PHE A 42 -6.14 14.82 0.28
N SER A 43 -5.15 15.70 0.44
CA SER A 43 -5.29 16.95 1.19
C SER A 43 -4.42 18.02 0.55
N ASP A 44 -4.87 19.27 0.60
CA ASP A 44 -4.05 20.43 0.25
C ASP A 44 -3.14 20.87 1.42
N ASN A 45 -3.35 20.31 2.61
CA ASN A 45 -2.50 20.54 3.77
C ASN A 45 -1.26 19.64 3.73
N LYS A 46 -0.09 20.24 3.50
CA LYS A 46 1.20 19.53 3.47
C LYS A 46 1.50 18.73 4.75
N ASN A 47 1.00 19.18 5.91
CA ASN A 47 1.26 18.51 7.18
C ASN A 47 0.44 17.22 7.35
N GLU A 48 -0.58 17.02 6.52
CA GLU A 48 -1.38 15.79 6.51
C GLU A 48 -0.81 14.73 5.58
N ALA A 49 0.17 15.08 4.75
CA ALA A 49 0.77 14.20 3.75
C ALA A 49 1.52 13.03 4.40
N ILE A 50 1.32 11.82 3.85
CA ILE A 50 2.16 10.66 4.16
C ILE A 50 3.61 11.00 3.78
N ALA A 51 4.54 10.72 4.68
CA ALA A 51 5.95 11.04 4.53
C ALA A 51 6.87 9.84 4.79
N GLY A 52 6.30 8.67 5.07
CA GLY A 52 7.05 7.43 5.21
C GLY A 52 6.11 6.23 5.23
N LEU A 53 6.67 5.08 4.88
CA LEU A 53 5.99 3.78 4.83
C LEU A 53 6.78 2.76 5.64
N ALA A 54 6.06 1.93 6.38
CA ALA A 54 6.57 0.72 7.01
C ALA A 54 5.61 -0.44 6.75
N PHE A 55 6.11 -1.66 6.87
CA PHE A 55 5.36 -2.88 6.67
C PHE A 55 5.63 -3.83 7.82
N ILE A 56 4.56 -4.36 8.40
CA ILE A 56 4.63 -5.27 9.54
C ILE A 56 3.80 -6.52 9.28
N GLN A 57 4.24 -7.62 9.88
CA GLN A 57 3.67 -8.95 9.71
C GLN A 57 3.26 -9.54 11.05
N GLY A 58 2.14 -10.26 11.08
CA GLY A 58 1.61 -10.91 12.27
C GLY A 58 1.45 -9.92 13.43
N ASN A 59 2.12 -10.22 14.55
CA ASN A 59 2.08 -9.44 15.78
C ASN A 59 3.29 -8.51 15.94
N ALA A 60 4.04 -8.24 14.86
CA ALA A 60 5.17 -7.31 14.93
C ALA A 60 4.72 -5.92 15.41
N LEU A 61 5.55 -5.27 16.22
CA LEU A 61 5.26 -3.96 16.77
C LEU A 61 5.23 -2.89 15.67
N VAL A 62 4.31 -1.94 15.79
CA VAL A 62 4.28 -0.75 14.94
C VAL A 62 5.54 0.07 15.20
N PRO A 63 6.31 0.47 14.18
CA PRO A 63 7.49 1.30 14.38
C PRO A 63 7.15 2.62 15.08
N ASN A 64 8.06 3.12 15.91
CA ASN A 64 7.86 4.38 16.62
C ASN A 64 7.61 5.53 15.64
N GLY A 65 6.62 6.38 15.93
CA GLY A 65 6.23 7.50 15.05
C GLY A 65 5.43 7.10 13.81
N TYR A 66 5.07 5.82 13.66
CA TYR A 66 4.17 5.34 12.61
C TYR A 66 2.80 4.97 13.19
N THR A 67 1.78 5.04 12.34
CA THR A 67 0.42 4.59 12.62
C THR A 67 0.09 3.42 11.69
N LYS A 68 -0.36 2.30 12.25
CA LYS A 68 -0.83 1.14 11.50
C LYS A 68 -2.17 1.46 10.83
N ILE A 69 -2.30 1.13 9.54
CA ILE A 69 -3.61 1.05 8.89
C ILE A 69 -4.20 -0.31 9.27
N ASP A 70 -5.30 -0.31 10.02
CA ASP A 70 -5.88 -1.52 10.61
C ASP A 70 -6.71 -2.32 9.58
N GLN A 71 -6.05 -2.70 8.49
CA GLN A 71 -6.56 -3.59 7.47
C GLN A 71 -5.53 -4.67 7.17
N ASP A 72 -5.89 -5.92 7.40
CA ASP A 72 -5.11 -7.06 6.95
C ASP A 72 -5.15 -7.14 5.42
N LEU A 73 -3.98 -7.01 4.80
CA LEU A 73 -3.81 -7.04 3.34
C LEU A 73 -3.89 -8.46 2.76
N ASN A 74 -3.93 -9.49 3.60
CA ASN A 74 -4.12 -10.89 3.23
C ASN A 74 -5.50 -11.43 3.64
N LYS A 75 -6.47 -10.55 3.93
CA LYS A 75 -7.77 -10.97 4.47
C LYS A 75 -8.42 -12.04 3.59
N GLY A 76 -8.76 -13.17 4.21
CA GLY A 76 -9.40 -14.32 3.53
C GLY A 76 -8.46 -15.21 2.74
N ALA A 77 -7.22 -14.79 2.43
CA ALA A 77 -6.22 -15.63 1.74
C ALA A 77 -5.54 -16.63 2.68
N GLY A 78 -5.71 -16.43 4.00
CA GLY A 78 -5.03 -17.20 5.04
C GLY A 78 -3.52 -16.90 5.10
N GLY A 79 -2.83 -17.51 6.06
CA GLY A 79 -1.41 -17.27 6.28
C GLY A 79 -1.13 -16.07 7.18
N THR A 80 -0.08 -15.32 6.89
CA THR A 80 0.40 -14.22 7.75
C THR A 80 -0.43 -12.96 7.57
N TYR A 81 -0.83 -12.32 8.68
CA TYR A 81 -1.45 -11.00 8.63
C TYR A 81 -0.44 -9.94 8.21
N ASN A 82 -0.82 -9.09 7.27
CA ASN A 82 0.09 -8.09 6.70
C ASN A 82 -0.53 -6.70 6.83
N TYR A 83 0.23 -5.72 7.31
CA TYR A 83 -0.26 -4.36 7.52
C TYR A 83 0.73 -3.32 7.00
N LEU A 84 0.18 -2.28 6.38
CA LEU A 84 0.92 -1.05 6.10
C LEU A 84 0.86 -0.13 7.31
N CYS A 85 1.98 0.53 7.58
CA CYS A 85 2.09 1.60 8.56
C CYS A 85 2.56 2.88 7.84
N ILE A 86 2.01 4.02 8.24
CA ILE A 86 2.32 5.33 7.65
C ILE A 86 2.81 6.28 8.72
N THR A 87 3.68 7.22 8.36
CA THR A 87 3.96 8.40 9.18
C THR A 87 3.68 9.66 8.36
N LYS A 88 3.30 10.74 9.04
CA LYS A 88 3.13 12.08 8.46
C LYS A 88 4.29 13.01 8.84
N VAL A 89 5.13 12.58 9.78
CA VAL A 89 6.22 13.37 10.36
C VAL A 89 7.49 13.18 9.54
N GLY A 90 8.28 14.25 9.38
CA GLY A 90 9.54 14.22 8.64
C GLY A 90 9.36 13.93 7.13
N GLY A 91 10.44 13.51 6.47
CA GLY A 91 10.44 12.93 5.13
C GLY A 91 9.98 13.80 3.95
N ASN A 92 10.22 13.28 2.75
CA ASN A 92 9.64 13.79 1.51
C ASN A 92 8.12 13.52 1.51
N LYS A 93 7.28 14.43 0.99
CA LYS A 93 5.82 14.31 1.11
C LYS A 93 5.22 13.60 -0.09
N MET A 94 4.41 12.57 0.14
CA MET A 94 3.78 11.77 -0.92
C MET A 94 2.79 12.62 -1.72
N THR A 95 2.96 12.63 -3.05
CA THR A 95 2.12 13.39 -3.99
C THR A 95 1.31 12.49 -4.92
N ALA A 96 1.75 11.25 -5.12
CA ALA A 96 1.00 10.25 -5.84
C ALA A 96 1.27 8.85 -5.27
N ILE A 97 0.26 7.99 -5.38
CA ILE A 97 0.32 6.58 -5.02
C ILE A 97 -0.38 5.74 -6.08
N ASP A 98 0.18 4.57 -6.35
CA ASP A 98 -0.43 3.51 -7.14
C ASP A 98 -0.08 2.14 -6.55
N PHE A 99 -0.68 1.07 -7.05
CA PHE A 99 -0.36 -0.31 -6.68
C PHE A 99 -0.15 -1.15 -7.94
N LEU A 100 0.63 -2.22 -7.81
CA LEU A 100 0.90 -3.15 -8.91
C LEU A 100 0.87 -4.59 -8.41
N THR A 101 0.09 -5.43 -9.08
CA THR A 101 0.19 -6.89 -8.99
C THR A 101 1.07 -7.44 -10.11
N SER A 102 1.94 -8.41 -9.82
CA SER A 102 2.81 -9.03 -10.82
C SER A 102 2.95 -10.53 -10.57
N GLY A 103 2.76 -11.36 -11.59
CA GLY A 103 3.03 -12.81 -11.49
C GLY A 103 4.51 -13.18 -11.33
N LYS A 104 5.41 -12.19 -11.37
CA LYS A 104 6.85 -12.36 -11.16
C LYS A 104 7.36 -11.31 -10.18
N LYS A 105 8.35 -11.69 -9.37
CA LYS A 105 9.03 -10.78 -8.45
C LYS A 105 9.68 -9.64 -9.23
N ARG A 106 9.46 -8.42 -8.76
CA ARG A 106 10.11 -7.18 -9.24
C ARG A 106 11.18 -6.75 -8.25
N THR A 107 12.29 -6.24 -8.79
CA THR A 107 13.45 -5.77 -8.00
C THR A 107 13.80 -4.33 -8.32
N GLU A 108 13.25 -3.78 -9.41
CA GLU A 108 13.45 -2.42 -9.87
C GLU A 108 13.11 -1.42 -8.76
N LYS A 109 13.98 -0.42 -8.55
CA LYS A 109 13.73 0.65 -7.55
C LYS A 109 12.62 1.59 -7.99
N THR A 110 12.42 1.73 -9.30
CA THR A 110 11.37 2.55 -9.90
C THR A 110 10.61 1.75 -10.95
N ILE A 111 9.31 1.99 -11.07
CA ILE A 111 8.42 1.40 -12.06
C ILE A 111 7.57 2.53 -12.63
N ASN A 112 7.59 2.72 -13.95
CA ASN A 112 6.81 3.77 -14.65
C ASN A 112 6.98 5.18 -14.03
N GLY A 113 8.19 5.50 -13.57
CA GLY A 113 8.50 6.78 -12.93
C GLY A 113 8.01 6.94 -11.48
N TYR A 114 7.47 5.90 -10.86
CA TYR A 114 7.19 5.84 -9.42
C TYR A 114 8.32 5.11 -8.69
N PHE A 115 8.58 5.46 -7.44
CA PHE A 115 9.38 4.64 -6.54
C PHE A 115 8.58 3.41 -6.12
N ARG A 116 9.24 2.24 -6.10
CA ARG A 116 8.64 0.99 -5.59
C ARG A 116 8.98 0.85 -4.12
N TYR A 117 7.96 0.66 -3.27
CA TYR A 117 8.19 0.23 -1.90
C TYR A 117 8.72 -1.21 -1.88
N GLY A 118 9.74 -1.46 -1.06
CA GLY A 118 10.57 -2.67 -1.18
C GLY A 118 9.82 -3.98 -0.89
N ALA A 119 8.83 -3.94 0.01
CA ALA A 119 8.10 -5.10 0.46
C ALA A 119 7.09 -5.62 -0.57
N ASP A 120 6.87 -6.93 -0.53
CA ASP A 120 5.74 -7.61 -1.16
C ASP A 120 4.58 -7.64 -0.16
N LEU A 121 3.51 -6.89 -0.45
CA LEU A 121 2.48 -6.60 0.55
C LEU A 121 1.56 -7.78 0.85
N ASN A 122 1.49 -8.77 -0.03
CA ASN A 122 0.71 -9.98 0.18
C ASN A 122 1.58 -11.21 0.46
N THR A 123 2.81 -11.01 0.92
CA THR A 123 3.70 -12.12 1.23
C THR A 123 3.13 -13.01 2.36
N GLY A 124 3.42 -14.31 2.30
CA GLY A 124 2.99 -15.26 3.33
C GLY A 124 1.52 -15.70 3.25
N THR A 125 0.84 -15.47 2.12
CA THR A 125 -0.46 -16.10 1.83
C THR A 125 -0.32 -17.62 1.71
N ARG A 126 -1.38 -18.36 2.04
CA ARG A 126 -1.37 -19.84 1.97
C ARG A 126 -1.18 -20.35 0.54
N GLU A 127 -1.81 -19.67 -0.42
CA GLU A 127 -1.56 -19.89 -1.83
C GLU A 127 -0.65 -18.78 -2.37
N VAL A 128 0.38 -19.16 -3.14
CA VAL A 128 1.31 -18.22 -3.75
C VAL A 128 0.59 -17.49 -4.88
N GLY A 129 0.13 -16.27 -4.59
CA GLY A 129 -0.51 -15.38 -5.56
C GLY A 129 0.50 -14.48 -6.29
N ASN A 130 -0.03 -13.41 -6.89
CA ASN A 130 0.81 -12.38 -7.50
C ASN A 130 1.56 -11.59 -6.43
N TYR A 131 2.76 -11.12 -6.72
CA TYR A 131 3.44 -10.12 -5.89
C TYR A 131 2.69 -8.79 -5.92
N VAL A 132 2.67 -8.08 -4.80
CA VAL A 132 1.97 -6.80 -4.64
C VAL A 132 2.95 -5.72 -4.22
N TYR A 133 3.01 -4.65 -5.00
CA TYR A 133 3.87 -3.49 -4.74
C TYR A 133 3.06 -2.21 -4.58
N LEU A 134 3.38 -1.44 -3.55
CA LEU A 134 3.00 -0.04 -3.44
C LEU A 134 4.01 0.81 -4.23
N LEU A 135 3.49 1.68 -5.08
CA LEU A 135 4.25 2.63 -5.89
C LEU A 135 3.94 4.06 -5.44
N TYR A 136 4.94 4.94 -5.36
CA TYR A 136 4.72 6.31 -4.90
C TYR A 136 5.61 7.36 -5.57
N LYS A 137 5.19 8.62 -5.51
CA LYS A 137 5.99 9.82 -5.84
C LYS A 137 5.97 10.78 -4.67
N THR A 138 6.99 11.64 -4.60
CA THR A 138 7.12 12.66 -3.54
C THR A 138 7.29 14.07 -4.11
N ASP A 139 7.07 15.08 -3.28
CA ASP A 139 7.25 16.50 -3.61
C ASP A 139 8.70 16.89 -3.94
N LYS A 140 9.68 16.07 -3.53
CA LYS A 140 11.11 16.28 -3.81
C LYS A 140 11.65 15.44 -4.96
N GLY A 141 10.82 14.57 -5.57
CA GLY A 141 11.29 13.65 -6.61
C GLY A 141 12.33 12.64 -6.11
N LYS A 142 12.34 12.37 -4.80
CA LYS A 142 13.22 11.41 -4.13
C LYS A 142 12.39 10.39 -3.33
N ALA A 143 12.91 9.19 -3.12
CA ALA A 143 12.28 8.20 -2.25
C ALA A 143 12.11 8.74 -0.83
N PHE A 144 11.33 8.07 0.03
CA PHE A 144 11.43 8.33 1.47
C PHE A 144 12.86 8.02 1.93
N ASP A 145 13.37 8.85 2.84
CA ASP A 145 14.69 8.65 3.46
C ASP A 145 14.66 7.47 4.45
#